data_AF-A0AAW0SAW3-F1
#
_entry.id   AF-A0AAW0SAW3-F1
#
_cell.length_a   1.000
_cell.length_b   1.000
_cell.length_c   1.000
_cell.angle_alpha   90.00
_cell.angle_beta   90.00
_cell.angle_gamma   90.00
#
_symmetry.space_group_name_H-M   'P 1'
#
loop_
_entity.id
_entity.type
_entity.pdbx_description
1 polymer ?
#
loop_
_entity_poly.entity_id
_entity_poly.type
_entity_poly.pdbx_seq_one_letter_code
_entity_poly.pdbx_strand_id
1 'polypeptide(L)'
;MSEASVTSLAYQKNKECHLPGLKSDQVTKYYNSWSSSYDKLMVPGTYNGPQIAFDETLSHIPLHLRSTCRVLDVAAGTGQLGTMLAQAGFR
;
A
#
# COMPACT_ATOMS: atom_id res chain seq x y z
N MET A 1 -12.43 19.96 1.29
CA MET A 1 -13.07 18.68 0.93
C MET A 1 -13.39 17.94 2.22
N SER A 2 -14.52 17.25 2.29
CA SER A 2 -14.86 16.44 3.47
C SER A 2 -14.02 15.16 3.54
N GLU A 3 -13.88 14.57 4.72
CA GLU A 3 -13.11 13.34 4.97
C GLU A 3 -13.62 12.14 4.14
N ALA A 4 -14.95 12.04 3.97
CA ALA A 4 -15.59 11.07 3.08
C ALA A 4 -15.21 11.26 1.60
N SER A 5 -15.01 12.51 1.16
CA SER A 5 -14.61 12.83 -0.22
C SER A 5 -13.15 12.45 -0.49
N VAL A 6 -12.26 12.47 0.52
CA VAL A 6 -10.85 12.09 0.37
C VAL A 6 -10.70 10.56 0.33
N THR A 7 -11.42 9.84 1.20
CA THR A 7 -11.46 8.37 1.21
C THR A 7 -11.94 7.81 -0.13
N SER A 8 -13.05 8.35 -0.66
CA SER A 8 -13.59 7.96 -1.97
C SER A 8 -12.57 8.15 -3.11
N LEU A 9 -11.82 9.27 -3.09
CA LEU A 9 -10.82 9.58 -4.11
C LEU A 9 -9.63 8.61 -4.10
N ALA A 10 -9.15 8.19 -2.92
CA ALA A 10 -8.02 7.26 -2.82
C ALA A 10 -8.38 5.89 -3.41
N TYR A 11 -9.53 5.32 -3.03
CA TYR A 11 -9.99 4.05 -3.60
C TYR A 11 -10.30 4.15 -5.09
N GLN A 12 -10.81 5.28 -5.56
CA GLN A 12 -11.01 5.51 -6.99
C GLN A 12 -9.69 5.48 -7.77
N LYS A 13 -8.67 6.25 -7.34
CA LYS A 13 -7.36 6.26 -8.00
C LYS A 13 -6.69 4.87 -7.98
N ASN A 14 -6.81 4.15 -6.87
CA ASN A 14 -6.33 2.78 -6.79
C ASN A 14 -7.02 1.88 -7.82
N LYS A 15 -8.35 2.00 -7.95
CA LYS A 15 -9.13 1.23 -8.93
C LYS A 15 -8.73 1.54 -10.38
N GLU A 16 -8.49 2.80 -10.72
CA GLU A 16 -8.07 3.23 -12.06
C GLU A 16 -6.78 2.56 -12.53
N CYS A 17 -5.86 2.26 -11.60
CA CYS A 17 -4.59 1.60 -11.90
C CYS A 17 -4.71 0.08 -12.09
N HIS A 18 -5.84 -0.52 -11.73
CA HIS A 18 -6.04 -1.98 -11.69
C HIS A 18 -7.21 -2.43 -12.60
N LEU A 19 -7.56 -1.62 -13.60
CA LEU A 19 -8.58 -2.00 -14.57
C LEU A 19 -8.10 -3.18 -15.45
N PRO A 20 -8.97 -4.16 -15.76
CA PRO A 20 -8.61 -5.26 -16.64
C PRO A 20 -8.14 -4.79 -18.02
N GLY A 21 -7.07 -5.41 -18.53
CA GLY A 21 -6.54 -5.13 -19.87
C GLY A 21 -5.57 -3.96 -19.96
N LEU A 22 -5.24 -3.29 -18.84
CA LEU A 22 -4.19 -2.28 -18.82
C LEU A 22 -2.81 -2.91 -19.09
N LYS A 23 -2.04 -2.24 -19.96
CA LYS A 23 -0.63 -2.53 -20.18
C LYS A 23 0.23 -1.83 -19.12
N SER A 24 1.45 -2.33 -18.94
CA SER A 24 2.38 -1.80 -17.93
C SER A 24 2.64 -0.29 -18.08
N ASP A 25 2.79 0.21 -19.30
CA ASP A 25 3.01 1.63 -19.57
C ASP A 25 1.79 2.50 -19.17
N GLN A 26 0.58 1.96 -19.29
CA GLN A 26 -0.65 2.64 -18.88
C GLN A 26 -0.76 2.70 -17.35
N VAL A 27 -0.42 1.60 -16.67
CA VAL A 27 -0.34 1.58 -15.20
C VAL A 27 0.66 2.63 -14.70
N THR A 28 1.85 2.70 -15.30
CA THR A 28 2.86 3.72 -14.97
C THR A 28 2.33 5.14 -15.20
N LYS A 29 1.61 5.40 -16.29
CA LYS A 29 1.00 6.72 -16.56
C LYS A 29 0.00 7.11 -15.48
N TYR A 30 -0.81 6.18 -15.00
CA TYR A 30 -1.68 6.45 -13.86
C TYR A 30 -0.84 6.80 -12.65
N TYR A 31 0.05 5.94 -12.16
CA TYR A 31 0.88 6.26 -10.99
C TYR A 31 1.59 7.62 -11.10
N ASN A 32 2.13 7.97 -12.27
CA ASN A 32 2.77 9.26 -12.50
C ASN A 32 1.81 10.45 -12.39
N SER A 33 0.54 10.32 -12.77
CA SER A 33 -0.42 11.43 -12.77
C SER A 33 -0.86 11.85 -11.37
N TRP A 34 -0.70 10.98 -10.36
CA TRP A 34 -1.07 11.26 -8.97
C TRP A 34 0.03 11.05 -7.94
N SER A 35 1.27 10.77 -8.38
CA SER A 35 2.45 10.54 -7.53
C SER A 35 2.71 11.69 -6.55
N SER A 36 2.56 12.94 -6.98
CA SER A 36 2.72 14.14 -6.14
C SER A 36 1.73 14.24 -4.97
N SER A 37 0.65 13.46 -5.02
CA SER A 37 -0.37 13.37 -3.99
C SER A 37 -0.42 12.00 -3.31
N TYR A 38 0.48 11.07 -3.67
CA TYR A 38 0.42 9.68 -3.26
C TYR A 38 0.45 9.54 -1.74
N ASP A 39 1.45 10.13 -1.07
CA ASP A 39 1.61 10.09 0.39
C ASP A 39 0.54 10.86 1.16
N LYS A 40 -0.31 11.63 0.48
CA LYS A 40 -1.46 12.32 1.11
C LYS A 40 -2.75 11.52 0.99
N LEU A 41 -2.87 10.68 -0.05
CA LEU A 41 -4.07 9.93 -0.36
C LEU A 41 -3.96 8.47 0.11
N MET A 42 -2.76 7.91 0.11
CA MET A 42 -2.47 6.52 0.47
C MET A 42 -1.96 6.42 1.90
N VAL A 43 -2.76 6.94 2.84
CA VAL A 43 -2.45 6.96 4.28
C VAL A 43 -3.49 6.18 5.09
N PRO A 44 -3.14 5.68 6.30
CA PRO A 44 -4.08 4.98 7.15
C PRO A 44 -5.31 5.83 7.44
N GLY A 45 -6.49 5.23 7.40
CA GLY A 45 -7.76 5.94 7.54
C GLY A 45 -8.32 6.52 6.24
N THR A 46 -7.51 6.64 5.19
CA THR A 46 -7.96 7.04 3.83
C THR A 46 -7.90 5.87 2.85
N TYR A 47 -6.79 5.13 2.85
CA TYR A 47 -6.63 3.87 2.13
C TYR A 47 -5.96 2.86 3.04
N ASN A 48 -6.64 1.74 3.31
CA ASN A 48 -6.22 0.80 4.35
C ASN A 48 -5.45 -0.41 3.82
N GLY A 49 -5.10 -0.45 2.53
CA GLY A 49 -4.40 -1.59 1.92
C GLY A 49 -3.14 -2.02 2.70
N PRO A 50 -2.20 -1.10 3.01
CA PRO A 50 -1.01 -1.43 3.79
C PRO A 50 -1.32 -1.97 5.20
N GLN A 51 -2.32 -1.38 5.88
CA GLN A 51 -2.72 -1.82 7.21
C GLN A 51 -3.32 -3.23 7.19
N ILE A 52 -4.20 -3.53 6.24
CA ILE A 52 -4.82 -4.86 6.09
C ILE A 52 -3.73 -5.90 5.81
N ALA A 53 -2.79 -5.63 4.90
CA ALA A 53 -1.69 -6.54 4.59
C ALA A 53 -0.77 -6.78 5.81
N PHE A 54 -0.50 -5.73 6.58
CA PHE A 54 0.28 -5.82 7.82
C PHE A 54 -0.40 -6.71 8.85
N ASP A 55 -1.67 -6.45 9.16
CA ASP A 55 -2.44 -7.19 10.17
C ASP A 55 -2.57 -8.67 9.79
N GLU A 56 -2.83 -8.96 8.51
CA GLU A 56 -2.86 -10.32 7.99
C GLU A 56 -1.49 -10.99 8.12
N THR A 57 -0.40 -10.31 7.76
CA THR A 57 0.95 -10.87 7.91
C THR A 57 1.27 -11.21 9.36
N LEU A 58 0.88 -10.34 10.30
CA LEU A 58 1.12 -10.56 11.73
C LEU A 58 0.30 -11.70 12.32
N SER A 59 -0.88 -11.99 11.76
CA SER A 59 -1.74 -13.09 12.20
C SER A 59 -1.15 -14.46 11.88
N HIS A 60 -0.37 -14.57 10.80
CA HIS A 60 0.26 -15.82 10.37
C HIS A 60 1.70 -16.00 10.87
N ILE A 61 2.44 -14.91 11.14
CA ILE A 61 3.86 -14.98 11.50
C ILE A 61 4.09 -14.51 12.95
N PRO A 62 4.30 -15.46 13.88
CA PRO A 62 4.52 -15.13 15.29
C PRO A 62 5.84 -14.40 15.50
N LEU A 63 5.90 -13.58 16.56
CA LEU A 63 7.01 -12.66 16.85
C LEU A 63 8.39 -13.32 16.79
N HIS A 64 8.54 -14.53 17.34
CA HIS A 64 9.82 -15.22 17.42
C HIS A 64 10.39 -15.69 16.06
N LEU A 65 9.58 -15.71 14.99
CA LEU A 65 10.01 -16.09 13.65
C LEU A 65 10.35 -14.90 12.75
N ARG A 66 9.87 -13.69 13.07
CA ARG A 66 9.92 -12.53 12.16
C ARG A 66 11.33 -12.16 11.72
N SER A 67 12.30 -12.21 12.63
CA SER A 67 13.70 -11.88 12.37
C SER A 67 14.42 -12.90 11.46
N THR A 68 13.81 -14.07 11.25
CA THR A 68 14.33 -15.13 10.36
C THR A 68 13.73 -15.06 8.95
N CYS A 69 12.61 -14.34 8.80
CA CYS A 69 11.98 -14.13 7.52
C CYS A 69 12.79 -13.14 6.68
N ARG A 70 12.81 -13.33 5.35
CA ARG A 70 13.20 -12.29 4.40
C ARG A 70 11.96 -11.78 3.70
N VAL A 71 11.77 -10.47 3.67
CA VAL A 71 10.57 -9.85 3.09
C VAL A 71 10.90 -9.17 1.76
N LEU A 72 10.09 -9.46 0.73
CA LEU A 72 10.06 -8.72 -0.53
C LEU A 72 8.67 -8.13 -0.73
N ASP A 73 8.56 -6.82 -0.58
CA ASP A 73 7.32 -6.07 -0.82
C ASP A 73 7.29 -5.58 -2.28
N VAL A 74 6.54 -6.30 -3.12
CA VAL A 74 6.46 -6.02 -4.56
C VAL A 74 5.49 -4.88 -4.82
N ALA A 75 5.94 -3.87 -5.56
CA ALA A 75 5.17 -2.63 -5.82
C ALA A 75 4.83 -1.86 -4.54
N ALA A 76 5.79 -1.78 -3.60
CA ALA A 76 5.65 -1.18 -2.27
C ALA A 76 5.27 0.33 -2.23
N GLY A 77 5.13 1.00 -3.39
CA GLY A 77 4.91 2.44 -3.46
C GLY A 77 6.02 3.19 -2.72
N THR A 78 5.66 3.97 -1.71
CA THR A 78 6.62 4.70 -0.85
C THR A 78 7.17 3.89 0.32
N GLY A 79 6.88 2.58 0.38
CA GLY A 79 7.49 1.66 1.34
C GLY A 79 6.81 1.61 2.71
N GLN A 80 5.56 2.05 2.80
CA GLN A 80 4.84 2.12 4.07
C GLN A 80 4.70 0.74 4.75
N LEU A 81 4.24 -0.29 4.02
CA LEU A 81 4.10 -1.64 4.56
C LEU A 81 5.46 -2.20 5.00
N GLY A 82 6.48 -2.10 4.15
CA GLY A 82 7.84 -2.50 4.50
C GLY A 82 8.36 -1.83 5.78
N THR A 83 8.09 -0.54 5.98
CA THR A 83 8.45 0.20 7.20
C THR A 83 7.72 -0.35 8.43
N MET A 84 6.42 -0.63 8.31
CA MET A 84 5.62 -1.23 9.39
C MET A 84 6.14 -2.63 9.76
N LEU A 85 6.45 -3.47 8.75
CA LEU A 85 7.00 -4.81 8.98
C LEU A 85 8.37 -4.76 9.64
N ALA A 86 9.27 -3.86 9.21
CA ALA A 86 10.56 -3.68 9.85
C ALA A 86 10.42 -3.32 11.34
N GLN A 87 9.49 -2.41 11.68
CA GLN A 87 9.18 -2.04 13.07
C GLN A 87 8.59 -3.22 13.87
N ALA A 88 7.87 -4.14 13.20
CA ALA A 88 7.30 -5.34 13.81
C ALA A 88 8.29 -6.50 13.99
N GLY A 89 9.56 -6.33 13.60
CA GLY A 89 10.65 -7.29 13.84
C GLY A 89 11.07 -8.12 12.63
N PHE A 90 10.56 -7.82 11.43
CA PHE A 90 11.02 -8.44 10.18
C PHE A 90 12.36 -7.82 9.71
N ARG A 91 13.17 -8.57 8.95
CA ARG A 91 14.50 -8.14 8.47
C ARG A 91 14.77 -8.51 7.01
#